data_AF-A0A2M7X884-F1
#
_entry.id   AF-A0A2M7X884-F1
#
_cell.length_a   1.000
_cell.length_b   1.000
_cell.length_c   1.000
_cell.angle_alpha   90.00
_cell.angle_beta   90.00
_cell.angle_gamma   90.00
#
_symmetry.space_group_name_H-M   'P 1'
#
loop_
_entity.id
_entity.type
_entity.pdbx_description
1 polymer ?
#
loop_
_entity_poly.entity_id
_entity_poly.type
_entity_poly.pdbx_seq_one_letter_code
_entity_poly.pdbx_strand_id
1 'polypeptide(L)'
;MKSPASALPALAIEPLSQAAFARFGDVIEAAAASATVAINDATAVRYPALATVDCQAEGGTAMISRCRAAARVLPFDIRLLERHPLGSQAFIPLRPLAYLVVVAKDPGSPPRAFLA
;
A
#
# COMPACT_ATOMS: atom_id res chain seq x y z
N MET A 1 1.45 37.56 21.46
CA MET A 1 2.50 36.60 21.05
C MET A 1 1.82 35.46 20.29
N LYS A 2 2.19 35.19 19.04
CA LYS A 2 1.80 33.93 18.37
C LYS A 2 2.62 32.81 19.02
N SER A 3 1.98 31.77 19.53
CA SER A 3 2.68 30.54 19.93
C SER A 3 3.53 30.05 18.76
N PRO A 4 4.75 29.54 19.00
CA PRO A 4 5.52 28.90 17.95
C PRO A 4 4.69 27.71 17.43
N ALA A 5 4.54 27.62 16.10
CA ALA A 5 3.93 26.45 15.48
C ALA A 5 4.78 25.23 15.89
N SER A 6 4.18 24.29 16.61
CA SER A 6 4.84 23.02 16.93
C SER A 6 5.32 22.38 15.63
N ALA A 7 6.58 21.97 15.58
CA ALA A 7 7.10 21.21 14.44
C ALA A 7 6.22 19.97 14.21
N LEU A 8 5.84 19.71 12.97
CA LEU A 8 5.08 18.51 12.61
C LEU A 8 5.93 17.28 12.97
N PRO A 9 5.33 16.22 13.55
CA PRO A 9 6.07 15.00 13.86
C PRO A 9 6.57 14.35 12.58
N ALA A 10 7.86 14.01 12.54
CA ALA A 10 8.46 13.26 11.44
C ALA A 10 8.04 11.77 11.53
N LEU A 11 7.77 11.15 10.39
CA LEU A 11 7.46 9.72 10.32
C LEU A 11 8.75 8.92 10.17
N ALA A 12 8.96 7.95 11.04
CA ALA A 12 9.97 6.92 10.83
C ALA A 12 9.55 6.04 9.65
N ILE A 13 10.49 5.75 8.76
CA ILE A 13 10.26 4.84 7.62
C ILE A 13 10.58 3.43 8.08
N GLU A 14 9.58 2.55 8.00
CA GLU A 14 9.68 1.15 8.39
C GLU A 14 9.86 0.26 7.14
N PRO A 15 10.56 -0.88 7.20
CA PRO A 15 10.53 -1.85 6.10
C PRO A 15 9.12 -2.39 5.88
N LEU A 16 8.67 -2.49 4.63
CA LEU A 16 7.40 -3.16 4.32
C LEU A 16 7.54 -4.68 4.55
N SER A 17 6.57 -5.27 5.24
CA SER A 17 6.38 -6.71 5.35
C SER A 17 4.92 -7.02 5.56
N GLN A 18 4.47 -8.22 5.17
CA GLN A 18 3.09 -8.65 5.40
C GLN A 18 2.68 -8.49 6.87
N ALA A 19 3.54 -8.89 7.81
CA ALA A 19 3.24 -8.81 9.24
C ALA A 19 3.08 -7.36 9.74
N ALA A 20 3.95 -6.44 9.31
CA ALA A 20 3.88 -5.04 9.74
C ALA A 20 2.70 -4.28 9.11
N PHE A 21 2.25 -4.73 7.92
CA PHE A 21 1.22 -4.08 7.11
C PHE A 21 -0.20 -4.67 7.28
N ALA A 22 -0.34 -5.83 7.94
CA ALA A 22 -1.60 -6.59 8.05
C ALA A 22 -2.83 -5.82 8.58
N ARG A 23 -2.63 -4.69 9.29
CA ARG A 23 -3.75 -3.84 9.77
C ARG A 23 -4.27 -2.86 8.72
N PHE A 24 -3.58 -2.71 7.59
CA PHE A 24 -3.87 -1.75 6.54
C PHE A 24 -4.22 -2.43 5.21
N GLY A 25 -3.73 -3.64 4.98
CA GLY A 25 -4.01 -4.44 3.79
C GLY A 25 -3.01 -5.57 3.61
N ASP A 26 -2.87 -6.01 2.36
CA ASP A 26 -1.99 -7.10 1.95
C ASP A 26 -0.73 -6.57 1.22
N VAL A 27 0.37 -7.30 1.35
CA VAL A 27 1.60 -7.11 0.57
C VAL A 27 1.62 -8.15 -0.55
N ILE A 28 1.60 -7.67 -1.79
CA ILE A 28 1.60 -8.53 -2.98
C ILE A 28 3.05 -8.91 -3.33
N GLU A 29 3.55 -9.97 -2.68
CA GLU A 29 4.88 -10.52 -2.94
C GLU A 29 4.89 -12.05 -2.79
N ALA A 30 5.79 -12.74 -3.52
CA ALA A 30 5.91 -14.19 -3.44
C ALA A 30 6.29 -14.68 -2.04
N ALA A 31 7.10 -13.93 -1.30
CA ALA A 31 7.53 -14.28 0.06
C ALA A 31 6.38 -14.23 1.09
N ALA A 32 5.30 -13.51 0.80
CA ALA A 32 4.11 -13.42 1.64
C ALA A 32 3.11 -14.57 1.38
N ALA A 33 3.36 -15.43 0.38
CA ALA A 33 2.45 -16.51 0.02
C ALA A 33 2.42 -17.60 1.11
N SER A 34 1.22 -18.00 1.51
CA SER A 34 1.02 -19.13 2.43
C SER A 34 1.14 -20.50 1.73
N ALA A 35 1.03 -20.52 0.40
CA ALA A 35 1.13 -21.73 -0.42
C ALA A 35 1.60 -21.39 -1.84
N THR A 36 2.03 -22.41 -2.57
CA THR A 36 2.37 -22.32 -4.00
C THR A 36 1.75 -23.48 -4.74
N VAL A 37 1.31 -23.24 -5.98
CA VAL A 37 0.75 -24.27 -6.86
C VAL A 37 1.56 -24.32 -8.15
N ALA A 38 2.08 -25.49 -8.49
CA ALA A 38 2.67 -25.73 -9.81
C ALA A 38 1.55 -25.80 -10.85
N ILE A 39 1.71 -25.07 -11.96
CA ILE A 39 0.75 -25.01 -13.07
C ILE A 39 1.49 -25.18 -14.40
N ASN A 40 0.75 -25.37 -15.49
CA ASN A 40 1.28 -25.51 -16.85
C ASN A 40 2.37 -26.60 -16.94
N ASP A 41 2.04 -27.82 -16.51
CA ASP A 41 2.99 -28.94 -16.48
C ASP A 41 4.28 -28.61 -15.68
N ALA A 42 4.09 -27.99 -14.52
CA ALA A 42 5.14 -27.52 -13.62
C ALA A 42 6.14 -26.49 -14.21
N THR A 43 5.83 -25.89 -15.37
CA THR A 43 6.66 -24.81 -15.95
C THR A 43 6.44 -23.44 -15.30
N ALA A 44 5.39 -23.29 -14.48
CA ALA A 44 5.12 -22.06 -13.74
C ALA A 44 4.64 -22.33 -12.31
N VAL A 45 4.97 -21.40 -11.42
CA VAL A 45 4.51 -21.39 -10.02
C VAL A 45 3.48 -20.28 -9.84
N ARG A 46 2.30 -20.64 -9.37
CA ARG A 46 1.25 -19.71 -8.96
C ARG A 46 1.31 -19.50 -7.46
N TYR A 47 1.35 -18.23 -7.04
CA TYR A 47 1.15 -17.79 -5.66
C TYR A 47 -0.31 -17.33 -5.52
N PRO A 48 -1.21 -18.19 -5.02
CA PRO A 48 -2.64 -17.88 -4.99
C PRO A 48 -2.97 -16.79 -3.97
N ALA A 49 -3.92 -15.92 -4.32
CA ALA A 49 -4.60 -15.00 -3.40
C ALA A 49 -3.67 -14.12 -2.53
N LEU A 50 -2.60 -13.57 -3.13
CA LEU A 50 -1.73 -12.59 -2.46
C LEU A 50 -2.46 -11.30 -2.03
N ALA A 51 -3.60 -11.00 -2.66
CA ALA A 51 -4.56 -9.98 -2.25
C ALA A 51 -5.93 -10.31 -2.86
N THR A 52 -7.00 -9.79 -2.25
CA THR A 52 -8.37 -9.87 -2.80
C THR A 52 -8.89 -8.47 -3.13
N VAL A 53 -9.46 -8.31 -4.32
CA VAL A 53 -10.10 -7.04 -4.71
C VAL A 53 -11.53 -7.02 -4.17
N ASP A 54 -11.78 -6.18 -3.19
CA ASP A 54 -13.13 -5.78 -2.79
C ASP A 54 -13.58 -4.57 -3.60
N CYS A 55 -14.68 -4.68 -4.34
CA CYS A 55 -15.25 -3.58 -5.12
C CYS A 55 -16.74 -3.78 -5.44
N GLN A 56 -17.42 -4.71 -4.76
CA GLN A 56 -18.78 -5.12 -5.15
C GLN A 56 -19.87 -4.17 -4.63
N ALA A 57 -19.51 -3.27 -3.71
CA ALA A 57 -20.43 -2.25 -3.23
C ALA A 57 -20.98 -1.43 -4.40
N GLU A 58 -22.30 -1.19 -4.38
CA GLU A 58 -23.01 -0.40 -5.39
C GLU A 58 -22.81 -0.88 -6.85
N GLY A 59 -22.53 -2.18 -7.04
CA GLY A 59 -22.33 -2.75 -8.38
C GLY A 59 -20.98 -2.39 -9.02
N GLY A 60 -19.97 -2.06 -8.21
CA GLY A 60 -18.65 -1.72 -8.70
C GLY A 60 -17.97 -2.84 -9.49
N THR A 61 -17.07 -2.43 -10.40
CA THR A 61 -16.33 -3.32 -11.29
C THR A 61 -14.84 -3.10 -11.11
N ALA A 62 -14.06 -4.18 -11.03
CA ALA A 62 -12.61 -4.09 -10.94
C ALA A 62 -12.04 -3.51 -12.24
N MET A 63 -11.15 -2.51 -12.10
CA MET A 63 -10.50 -1.83 -13.23
C MET A 63 -8.99 -1.95 -13.14
N ILE A 64 -8.34 -2.03 -14.29
CA ILE A 64 -6.87 -2.02 -14.40
C ILE A 64 -6.45 -0.72 -15.05
N SER A 65 -5.59 0.04 -14.38
CA SER A 65 -5.12 1.34 -14.84
C SER A 65 -3.61 1.45 -14.68
N ARG A 66 -2.99 2.34 -15.46
CA ARG A 66 -1.57 2.70 -15.31
C ARG A 66 -1.45 4.11 -14.75
N CYS A 67 -0.87 4.23 -13.56
CA CYS A 67 -0.50 5.52 -12.99
C CYS A 67 0.96 5.86 -13.35
N ARG A 68 1.22 7.12 -13.72
CA ARG A 68 2.58 7.66 -13.85
C ARG A 68 2.72 8.83 -12.88
N ALA A 69 3.33 8.56 -11.72
CA ALA A 69 3.58 9.56 -10.69
C ALA A 69 4.96 10.23 -10.89
N ALA A 70 5.05 11.51 -10.54
CA ALA A 70 6.32 12.20 -10.38
C ALA A 70 6.91 11.93 -8.99
N ALA A 71 8.23 11.76 -8.90
CA ALA A 71 8.90 11.61 -7.61
C ALA A 71 8.80 12.89 -6.78
N ARG A 72 8.67 12.74 -5.46
CA ARG A 72 8.73 13.87 -4.51
C ARG A 72 10.16 14.02 -3.99
N VAL A 73 10.59 15.25 -3.76
CA VAL A 73 11.87 15.56 -3.09
C VAL A 73 11.64 15.46 -1.57
N LEU A 74 12.54 14.79 -0.86
CA LEU A 74 12.50 14.66 0.59
C LEU A 74 13.32 15.77 1.27
N PRO A 75 12.91 16.27 2.46
CA PRO A 75 11.63 15.98 3.12
C PRO A 75 10.47 16.76 2.48
N PHE A 76 9.25 16.26 2.64
CA PHE A 76 8.03 17.00 2.28
C PHE A 76 6.93 16.78 3.31
N ASP A 77 6.01 17.75 3.41
CA ASP A 77 4.85 17.66 4.31
C ASP A 77 3.77 16.75 3.72
N ILE A 78 3.30 15.79 4.50
CA ILE A 78 2.08 15.02 4.21
C ILE A 78 0.90 15.79 4.79
N ARG A 79 0.06 16.35 3.91
CA ARG A 79 -1.07 17.21 4.30
C ARG A 79 -2.43 16.55 4.16
N LEU A 80 -2.49 15.39 3.49
CA LEU A 80 -3.72 14.66 3.20
C LEU A 80 -3.44 13.16 3.17
N LEU A 81 -4.38 12.38 3.69
CA LEU A 81 -4.57 10.98 3.38
C LEU A 81 -5.95 10.79 2.79
N GLU A 82 -6.07 9.90 1.81
CA GLU A 82 -7.32 9.53 1.16
C GLU A 82 -7.77 8.13 1.55
N ARG A 83 -9.04 7.81 1.31
CA ARG A 83 -9.59 6.47 1.48
C ARG A 83 -10.67 6.20 0.44
N HIS A 84 -10.91 4.93 0.15
CA HIS A 84 -11.98 4.45 -0.73
C HIS A 84 -13.00 3.65 0.09
N PRO A 85 -14.12 4.25 0.53
CA PRO A 85 -15.07 3.56 1.42
C PRO A 85 -15.79 2.35 0.81
N LEU A 86 -15.82 2.27 -0.53
CA LEU A 86 -16.60 1.28 -1.29
C LEU A 86 -15.72 0.22 -1.98
N GLY A 87 -14.41 0.26 -1.77
CA GLY A 87 -13.53 -0.71 -2.41
C GLY A 87 -12.07 -0.59 -2.02
N SER A 88 -11.35 -1.67 -2.30
CA SER A 88 -9.91 -1.79 -2.19
C SER A 88 -9.19 -1.11 -3.37
N GLN A 89 -7.91 -0.80 -3.17
CA GLN A 89 -7.02 -0.30 -4.21
C GLN A 89 -5.64 -0.94 -4.05
N ALA A 90 -5.06 -1.39 -5.16
CA ALA A 90 -3.74 -2.02 -5.18
C ALA A 90 -2.78 -1.23 -6.09
N PHE A 91 -1.52 -1.12 -5.67
CA PHE A 91 -0.43 -0.57 -6.47
C PHE A 91 0.67 -1.62 -6.59
N ILE A 92 1.05 -1.93 -7.82
CA ILE A 92 2.15 -2.84 -8.14
C ILE A 92 3.12 -2.08 -9.05
N PRO A 93 4.39 -1.89 -8.66
CA PRO A 93 5.33 -1.18 -9.50
C PRO A 93 5.67 -2.03 -10.74
N LEU A 94 5.61 -1.42 -11.92
CA LEU A 94 5.93 -2.10 -13.19
C LEU A 94 7.46 -2.21 -13.45
N ARG A 95 8.28 -1.72 -12.52
CA ARG A 95 9.74 -1.78 -12.51
C ARG A 95 10.21 -1.97 -11.07
N PRO A 96 11.40 -2.54 -10.82
CA PRO A 96 11.95 -2.69 -9.47
C PRO A 96 12.37 -1.32 -8.92
N LEU A 97 11.39 -0.57 -8.42
CA LEU A 97 11.57 0.76 -7.86
C LEU A 97 10.99 0.75 -6.45
N ALA A 98 11.82 1.14 -5.48
CA ALA A 98 11.35 1.35 -4.13
C ALA A 98 10.42 2.57 -4.08
N TYR A 99 9.41 2.51 -3.22
CA TYR A 99 8.47 3.60 -3.02
C TYR A 99 7.99 3.67 -1.57
N LEU A 100 7.49 4.84 -1.16
CA LEU A 100 6.94 5.03 0.18
C LEU A 100 5.43 4.85 0.16
N VAL A 101 4.94 4.05 1.11
CA VAL A 101 3.52 3.88 1.40
C VAL A 101 3.23 4.51 2.75
N VAL A 102 2.30 5.47 2.80
CA VAL A 102 1.88 6.11 4.05
C VAL A 102 0.42 5.81 4.30
N VAL A 103 0.12 5.21 5.45
CA VAL A 103 -1.22 4.71 5.81
C VAL A 103 -1.58 5.09 7.23
N ALA A 104 -2.88 5.22 7.48
CA ALA A 104 -3.44 5.32 8.81
C ALA A 104 -4.64 4.38 8.91
N LYS A 105 -4.90 3.85 10.11
CA LYS A 105 -6.02 2.92 10.33
C LYS A 105 -7.38 3.62 10.17
N ASP A 106 -7.47 4.87 10.65
CA ASP A 106 -8.66 5.70 10.65
C ASP A 106 -8.23 7.19 10.74
N PRO A 107 -9.15 8.15 10.54
CA PRO A 107 -8.81 9.59 10.54
C PRO A 107 -8.17 10.14 11.82
N GLY A 108 -8.30 9.44 12.96
CA GLY A 108 -7.71 9.85 14.24
C GLY A 108 -6.38 9.16 14.55
N SER A 109 -6.01 8.13 13.79
CA SER A 109 -4.80 7.35 14.03
C SER A 109 -3.54 8.06 13.49
N PRO A 110 -2.40 7.99 14.20
CA PRO A 110 -1.15 8.50 13.67
C PRO A 110 -0.76 7.70 12.41
N PRO A 111 -0.32 8.36 11.34
CA PRO A 111 0.11 7.67 10.13
C PRO A 111 1.42 6.91 10.35
N ARG A 112 1.62 5.87 9.56
CA ARG A 112 2.86 5.10 9.48
C ARG A 112 3.39 5.12 8.06
N ALA A 113 4.70 5.11 7.91
CA ALA A 113 5.38 5.14 6.62
C ALA A 113 6.19 3.85 6.41
N PHE A 114 6.03 3.23 5.26
CA PHE A 114 6.71 2.00 4.87
C PHE A 114 7.54 2.21 3.60
N LEU A 115 8.74 1.65 3.55
CA LEU A 115 9.54 1.50 2.33
C LEU A 115 9.21 0.15 1.69
N ALA A 116 8.54 0.21 0.55
CA ALA A 116 8.17 -0.92 -0.31
C ALA A 116 9.18 -1.10 -1.44
#